data_AF-A0A562ZN96-F1
#
_entry.id   AF-A0A562ZN96-F1
#
_cell.length_a   1.000
_cell.length_b   1.000
_cell.length_c   1.000
_cell.angle_alpha   90.00
_cell.angle_beta   90.00
_cell.angle_gamma   90.00
#
_symmetry.space_group_name_H-M   'P 1'
#
loop_
_entity.id
_entity.type
_entity.pdbx_description
1 polymer ?
#
loop_
_entity_poly.entity_id
_entity_poly.type
_entity_poly.pdbx_seq_one_letter_code
_entity_poly.pdbx_strand_id
1 'polypeptide(L)'
;MNTAKNTTLRALRDFGLVSAISLAAASIWAAGLPEEGYLLDAEMWQEEVAASPDSQWPAEGWFRLVPQGRGIEVSAAQRGQPGAPAADALYFRLPGTQLKQGLRAVYAGTVLQQPRLGQDYELTLGQGRFGLRVESGVKGMEYAITYGQQTYTYVLGPFDATKTSVKAVADLDGDARPDFLIDVGDDATYLLLSTKARPGANLPTAELWAKGC
;
A
#
# COMPACT_ATOMS: atom_id res chain seq x y z
N MET A 1 41.74 -14.50 12.69
CA MET A 1 41.84 -13.04 12.54
C MET A 1 41.02 -12.62 11.33
N ASN A 2 40.14 -11.64 11.56
CA ASN A 2 39.22 -10.92 10.67
C ASN A 2 39.71 -10.77 9.21
N THR A 3 38.87 -10.70 8.18
CA THR A 3 37.83 -9.65 8.01
C THR A 3 36.88 -10.01 6.85
N ALA A 4 35.57 -9.98 7.11
CA ALA A 4 34.51 -9.92 6.10
C ALA A 4 34.35 -8.47 5.59
N LYS A 5 34.06 -8.29 4.29
CA LYS A 5 33.54 -7.11 3.56
C LYS A 5 33.65 -7.43 2.06
N ASN A 6 32.71 -7.22 1.14
CA ASN A 6 31.37 -6.65 1.14
C ASN A 6 30.62 -7.23 -0.06
N THR A 7 29.35 -7.53 0.16
CA THR A 7 28.29 -7.81 -0.80
C THR A 7 28.06 -6.58 -1.68
N THR A 8 28.00 -6.71 -3.01
CA THR A 8 27.34 -5.70 -3.87
C THR A 8 27.07 -6.25 -5.27
N LEU A 9 25.80 -6.15 -5.67
CA LEU A 9 25.31 -5.79 -7.00
C LEU A 9 25.97 -6.47 -8.22
N ARG A 10 25.36 -7.58 -8.69
CA ARG A 10 25.18 -7.99 -10.11
C ARG A 10 25.05 -9.51 -10.18
N ALA A 11 23.85 -10.02 -9.95
CA ALA A 11 23.49 -11.38 -10.33
C ALA A 11 21.97 -11.47 -10.49
N LEU A 12 21.46 -10.89 -11.57
CA LEU A 12 20.17 -11.22 -12.20
C LEU A 12 20.18 -10.66 -13.63
N ARG A 13 21.27 -10.96 -14.35
CA ARG A 13 21.37 -10.86 -15.79
C ARG A 13 21.55 -12.31 -16.23
N ASP A 14 20.58 -12.80 -17.00
CA ASP A 14 20.43 -14.16 -17.54
C ASP A 14 19.35 -15.02 -16.88
N PHE A 15 18.09 -14.65 -17.11
CA PHE A 15 17.05 -15.62 -17.47
C PHE A 15 16.29 -15.09 -18.68
N GLY A 16 16.18 -15.94 -19.71
CA GLY A 16 15.70 -15.59 -21.04
C GLY A 16 14.19 -15.47 -21.15
N LEU A 17 13.79 -14.50 -21.99
CA LEU A 17 12.63 -14.55 -22.90
C LEU A 17 11.29 -15.02 -22.32
N VAL A 18 10.59 -14.09 -21.66
CA VAL A 18 9.14 -13.87 -21.89
C VAL A 18 8.92 -12.36 -21.98
N SER A 19 8.36 -11.91 -23.09
CA SER A 19 8.01 -10.52 -23.36
C SER A 19 6.75 -10.14 -22.57
N ALA A 20 6.91 -9.56 -21.38
CA ALA A 20 5.81 -8.99 -20.62
C ALA A 20 5.70 -7.48 -20.90
N ILE A 21 4.89 -7.15 -21.90
CA ILE A 21 4.52 -5.77 -22.31
C ILE A 21 4.15 -4.91 -21.09
N SER A 22 4.78 -3.76 -20.89
CA SER A 22 4.31 -2.72 -19.97
C SER A 22 2.84 -2.40 -20.27
N LEU A 23 1.92 -2.85 -19.43
CA LEU A 23 0.59 -2.28 -19.42
C LEU A 23 0.72 -1.01 -18.58
N ALA A 24 1.08 0.10 -19.23
CA ALA A 24 1.00 1.42 -18.60
C ALA A 24 -0.42 1.60 -18.06
N ALA A 25 -0.60 2.34 -16.96
CA ALA A 25 -1.90 2.61 -16.35
C ALA A 25 -2.94 3.13 -17.37
N ALA A 26 -2.47 3.78 -18.44
CA ALA A 26 -3.24 4.12 -19.65
C ALA A 26 -4.10 2.97 -20.22
N SER A 27 -3.60 1.74 -20.18
CA SER A 27 -4.32 0.54 -20.63
C SER A 27 -5.35 0.04 -19.63
N ILE A 28 -5.17 0.28 -18.32
CA ILE A 28 -6.16 -0.02 -17.28
C ILE A 28 -7.38 0.91 -17.47
N TRP A 29 -7.14 2.20 -17.71
CA TRP A 29 -8.19 3.19 -18.01
C TRP A 29 -8.91 2.91 -19.33
N ALA A 30 -8.16 2.50 -20.37
CA ALA A 30 -8.76 2.11 -21.64
C ALA A 30 -9.57 0.79 -21.57
N ALA A 31 -9.28 -0.08 -20.59
CA ALA A 31 -9.93 -1.39 -20.42
C ALA A 31 -11.14 -1.36 -19.47
N GLY A 32 -11.41 -0.25 -18.76
CA GLY A 32 -12.56 -0.12 -17.87
C GLY A 32 -12.51 -1.01 -16.63
N LEU A 33 -11.31 -1.35 -16.15
CA LEU A 33 -11.12 -2.15 -14.94
C LEU A 33 -11.38 -1.29 -13.68
N PRO A 34 -11.82 -1.90 -12.56
CA PRO A 34 -12.05 -1.16 -11.31
C PRO A 34 -10.75 -0.52 -10.79
N GLU A 35 -10.79 0.80 -10.57
CA GLU A 35 -9.64 1.63 -10.19
C GLU A 35 -9.42 1.77 -8.67
N GLU A 36 -10.26 1.15 -7.85
CA GLU A 36 -10.26 1.39 -6.41
C GLU A 36 -8.90 1.01 -5.80
N GLY A 37 -8.09 2.04 -5.54
CA GLY A 37 -6.85 1.88 -4.82
C GLY A 37 -5.54 1.82 -5.60
N TYR A 38 -5.54 2.05 -6.90
CA TYR A 38 -4.32 1.83 -7.69
C TYR A 38 -3.05 2.50 -7.09
N LEU A 39 -2.01 1.71 -6.82
CA LEU A 39 -0.76 2.16 -6.22
C LEU A 39 0.33 2.29 -7.28
N LEU A 40 1.16 3.34 -7.15
CA LEU A 40 2.43 3.51 -7.83
C LEU A 40 3.50 3.88 -6.81
N ASP A 41 4.67 3.28 -6.90
CA ASP A 41 5.83 3.82 -6.19
C ASP A 41 6.34 5.10 -6.87
N ALA A 42 7.36 5.71 -6.28
CA ALA A 42 7.93 6.95 -6.76
C ALA A 42 8.49 6.85 -8.19
N GLU A 43 9.16 5.75 -8.55
CA GLU A 43 9.79 5.56 -9.86
C GLU A 43 8.72 5.35 -10.94
N MET A 44 7.78 4.44 -10.71
CA MET A 44 6.67 4.19 -11.62
C MET A 44 5.79 5.42 -11.80
N TRP A 45 5.56 6.20 -10.74
CA TRP A 45 4.83 7.48 -10.85
C TRP A 45 5.52 8.45 -11.83
N GLN A 46 6.85 8.58 -11.79
CA GLN A 46 7.57 9.45 -12.72
C GLN A 46 7.42 8.98 -14.16
N GLU A 47 7.59 7.68 -14.39
CA GLU A 47 7.47 7.09 -15.72
C GLU A 47 6.07 7.29 -16.28
N GLU A 48 5.03 7.02 -15.49
CA GLU A 48 3.64 7.17 -15.89
C GLU A 48 3.25 8.63 -16.17
N VAL A 49 3.68 9.58 -15.32
CA VAL A 49 3.45 11.02 -15.54
C VAL A 49 4.17 11.52 -16.79
N ALA A 50 5.40 11.03 -17.05
CA ALA A 50 6.16 11.40 -18.24
C ALA A 50 5.58 10.78 -19.53
N ALA A 51 5.03 9.57 -19.45
CA ALA A 51 4.49 8.82 -20.58
C ALA A 51 3.07 9.23 -20.96
N SER A 52 2.31 9.88 -20.09
CA SER A 52 0.93 10.29 -20.37
C SER A 52 0.86 11.72 -20.91
N PRO A 53 0.50 11.95 -22.20
CA PRO A 53 0.33 13.29 -22.77
C PRO A 53 -1.09 13.87 -22.62
N ASP A 54 -2.11 13.12 -22.20
CA ASP A 54 -3.52 13.41 -22.59
C ASP A 54 -4.56 13.54 -21.45
N SER A 55 -5.77 14.00 -21.81
CA SER A 55 -6.94 14.27 -20.92
C SER A 55 -7.61 13.04 -20.31
N GLN A 56 -7.15 11.83 -20.66
CA GLN A 56 -7.66 10.57 -20.13
C GLN A 56 -7.06 10.19 -18.78
N TRP A 57 -5.98 10.87 -18.36
CA TRP A 57 -5.44 10.68 -17.02
C TRP A 57 -6.48 11.12 -15.98
N PRO A 58 -6.83 10.26 -15.01
CA PRO A 58 -7.85 10.60 -14.03
C PRO A 58 -7.41 11.81 -13.17
N ALA A 59 -8.19 12.89 -13.18
CA ALA A 59 -7.77 14.17 -12.60
C ALA A 59 -7.80 14.22 -11.05
N GLU A 60 -8.56 13.34 -10.39
CA GLU A 60 -8.97 13.55 -8.98
C GLU A 60 -8.77 12.37 -8.01
N GLY A 61 -8.22 12.58 -6.81
CA GLY A 61 -8.07 11.47 -5.84
C GLY A 61 -6.77 10.68 -6.03
N TRP A 62 -5.75 11.32 -6.59
CA TRP A 62 -4.38 10.90 -6.39
C TRP A 62 -3.84 11.49 -5.10
N PHE A 63 -3.24 10.64 -4.28
CA PHE A 63 -2.63 11.01 -3.00
C PHE A 63 -1.19 10.54 -2.97
N ARG A 64 -0.31 11.42 -2.52
CA ARG A 64 1.09 11.15 -2.24
C ARG A 64 1.26 10.99 -0.73
N LEU A 65 1.81 9.85 -0.34
CA LEU A 65 2.14 9.50 1.04
C LEU A 65 3.66 9.41 1.15
N VAL A 66 4.25 10.19 2.05
CA VAL A 66 5.71 10.20 2.28
C VAL A 66 5.99 9.92 3.75
N PRO A 67 6.76 8.87 4.09
CA PRO A 67 7.26 8.70 5.43
C PRO A 67 8.03 9.94 5.91
N GLN A 68 7.63 10.53 7.03
CA GLN A 68 8.29 11.70 7.60
C GLN A 68 8.44 11.54 9.12
N GLY A 69 9.64 11.15 9.56
CA GLY A 69 9.94 10.94 10.98
C GLY A 69 9.09 9.83 11.58
N ARG A 70 8.11 10.20 12.43
CA ARG A 70 7.14 9.27 13.04
C ARG A 70 5.73 9.43 12.46
N GLY A 71 5.63 9.99 11.26
CA GLY A 71 4.36 10.23 10.57
C GLY A 71 4.44 9.89 9.09
N ILE A 72 3.31 10.05 8.42
CA ILE A 72 3.18 10.03 6.97
C ILE A 72 2.65 11.40 6.58
N GLU A 73 3.39 12.13 5.77
CA GLU A 73 2.89 13.35 5.13
C GLU A 73 1.96 12.95 4.00
N VAL A 74 0.68 13.34 4.11
CA VAL A 74 -0.34 13.07 3.09
C VAL A 74 -0.60 14.35 2.31
N SER A 75 -0.50 14.28 0.98
CA SER A 75 -0.78 15.41 0.11
C SER A 75 -1.54 14.98 -1.13
N ALA A 76 -2.37 15.85 -1.69
CA ALA A 76 -2.92 15.62 -3.01
C ALA A 76 -1.79 15.62 -4.04
N ALA A 77 -1.72 14.59 -4.88
CA ALA A 77 -0.77 14.53 -5.97
C ALA A 77 -1.42 15.09 -7.24
N GLN A 78 -0.66 15.89 -7.98
CA GLN A 78 -1.10 16.45 -9.25
C GLN A 78 -0.14 16.03 -10.35
N ARG A 79 -0.67 15.81 -11.56
CA ARG A 79 0.14 15.60 -12.75
C ARG A 79 1.03 16.83 -12.98
N GLY A 80 2.32 16.60 -13.24
CA GLY A 80 3.28 17.68 -13.50
C GLY A 80 3.73 18.47 -12.26
N GLN A 81 3.47 17.96 -11.04
CA GLN A 81 4.00 18.56 -9.82
C GLN A 81 5.54 18.66 -9.91
N PRO A 82 6.13 19.87 -9.79
CA PRO A 82 7.56 20.06 -10.00
C PRO A 82 8.38 19.48 -8.85
N GLY A 83 9.46 18.77 -9.19
CA GLY A 83 10.40 18.17 -8.25
C GLY A 83 10.51 16.65 -8.43
N ALA A 84 11.69 16.09 -8.13
CA ALA A 84 11.83 14.65 -8.04
C ALA A 84 10.96 14.12 -6.88
N PRO A 85 10.21 13.03 -7.06
CA PRO A 85 9.49 12.41 -5.97
C PRO A 85 10.50 11.93 -4.92
N ALA A 86 10.06 11.88 -3.67
CA ALA A 86 10.87 11.27 -2.63
C ALA A 86 10.98 9.78 -2.96
N ALA A 87 12.17 9.19 -2.79
CA ALA A 87 12.43 7.80 -3.20
C ALA A 87 11.53 6.77 -2.48
N ASP A 88 10.97 7.15 -1.34
CA ASP A 88 10.05 6.37 -0.50
C ASP A 88 8.59 6.85 -0.59
N ALA A 89 8.27 7.74 -1.55
CA ALA A 89 6.90 8.19 -1.76
C ALA A 89 6.05 7.09 -2.38
N LEU A 90 4.85 6.92 -1.85
CA LEU A 90 3.80 6.07 -2.39
C LEU A 90 2.68 6.95 -2.97
N TYR A 91 2.21 6.60 -4.14
CA TYR A 91 1.14 7.31 -4.85
C TYR A 91 -0.08 6.39 -4.97
N PHE A 92 -1.17 6.75 -4.30
CA PHE A 92 -2.42 5.98 -4.31
C PHE A 92 -3.50 6.74 -5.09
N ARG A 93 -4.22 6.03 -5.95
CA ARG A 93 -5.46 6.48 -6.58
C ARG A 93 -6.64 5.94 -5.80
N LEU A 94 -7.42 6.83 -5.19
CA LEU A 94 -8.59 6.48 -4.39
C LEU A 94 -9.81 7.26 -4.91
N PRO A 95 -10.45 6.82 -6.00
CA PRO A 95 -11.60 7.51 -6.57
C PRO A 95 -12.74 7.65 -5.55
N GLY A 96 -13.36 8.83 -5.49
CA GLY A 96 -14.46 9.09 -4.56
C GLY A 96 -14.09 8.99 -3.07
N THR A 97 -12.80 8.98 -2.76
CA THR A 97 -12.28 8.89 -1.39
C THR A 97 -11.34 10.07 -1.14
N GLN A 98 -11.43 10.65 0.04
CA GLN A 98 -10.60 11.78 0.45
C GLN A 98 -9.69 11.32 1.58
N LEU A 99 -8.39 11.56 1.44
CA LEU A 99 -7.47 11.45 2.55
C LEU A 99 -7.29 12.81 3.21
N LYS A 100 -7.06 12.80 4.53
CA LYS A 100 -6.81 14.00 5.31
C LYS A 100 -5.37 14.45 5.06
N GLN A 101 -5.22 15.62 4.43
CA GLN A 101 -3.92 16.18 4.09
C GLN A 101 -3.14 16.66 5.33
N GLY A 102 -1.81 16.71 5.19
CA GLY A 102 -0.84 17.07 6.21
C GLY A 102 -0.24 15.86 6.92
N LEU A 103 0.58 16.13 7.94
CA LEU A 103 1.29 15.11 8.70
C LEU A 103 0.31 14.26 9.53
N ARG A 104 0.27 12.97 9.22
CA ARG A 104 -0.52 11.96 9.96
C ARG A 104 0.41 11.19 10.87
N ALA A 105 0.15 11.24 12.17
CA ALA A 105 0.97 10.52 13.14
C ALA A 105 0.84 9.01 12.90
N VAL A 106 1.97 8.33 12.69
CA VAL A 106 2.04 6.88 12.67
C VAL A 106 2.19 6.41 14.10
N TYR A 107 1.49 5.35 14.45
CA TYR A 107 1.64 4.74 15.77
C TYR A 107 3.07 4.22 15.98
N ALA A 108 3.66 4.51 17.14
CA ALA A 108 4.98 4.02 17.48
C ALA A 108 4.88 2.54 17.92
N GLY A 109 5.61 1.64 17.23
CA GLY A 109 5.63 0.21 17.55
C GLY A 109 4.70 -0.67 16.70
N THR A 110 4.02 -0.11 15.69
CA THR A 110 3.14 -0.86 14.75
C THR A 110 3.86 -1.49 13.58
N VAL A 111 5.19 -1.39 13.49
CA VAL A 111 5.93 -2.17 12.50
C VAL A 111 5.87 -3.64 12.93
N LEU A 112 4.82 -4.33 12.51
CA LEU A 112 4.69 -5.77 12.69
C LEU A 112 5.40 -6.43 11.52
N GLN A 113 6.69 -6.65 11.67
CA GLN A 113 7.46 -7.46 10.73
C GLN A 113 7.07 -8.92 10.95
N GLN A 114 6.56 -9.58 9.91
CA GLN A 114 6.15 -10.99 9.95
C GLN A 114 5.20 -11.28 11.13
N PRO A 115 3.97 -10.71 11.13
CA PRO A 115 2.99 -10.97 12.17
C PRO A 115 2.78 -12.48 12.32
N ARG A 116 2.86 -12.96 13.56
CA ARG A 116 2.49 -14.34 13.90
C ARG A 116 1.03 -14.56 13.56
N LEU A 117 0.77 -15.57 12.73
CA LEU A 117 -0.56 -15.89 12.26
C LEU A 117 -1.46 -16.37 13.41
N GLY A 118 -2.72 -15.93 13.40
CA GLY A 118 -3.71 -16.28 14.42
C GLY A 118 -3.50 -15.58 15.77
N GLN A 119 -2.44 -14.79 15.93
CA GLN A 119 -2.22 -13.99 17.13
C GLN A 119 -3.07 -12.72 17.10
N ASP A 120 -3.75 -12.42 18.21
CA ASP A 120 -4.39 -11.13 18.45
C ASP A 120 -3.36 -10.11 18.93
N TYR A 121 -3.32 -8.97 18.23
CA TYR A 121 -2.55 -7.79 18.61
C TYR A 121 -3.53 -6.74 19.11
N GLU A 122 -3.42 -6.34 20.38
CA GLU A 122 -4.14 -5.18 20.90
C GLU A 122 -3.28 -3.93 20.69
N LEU A 123 -3.79 -3.00 19.90
CA LEU A 123 -3.12 -1.80 19.47
C LEU A 123 -3.95 -0.58 19.87
N THR A 124 -3.33 0.60 19.91
CA THR A 124 -4.01 1.85 20.26
C THR A 124 -3.71 2.90 19.20
N LEU A 125 -4.70 3.70 18.79
CA LEU A 125 -4.51 4.87 17.94
C LEU A 125 -5.19 6.07 18.61
N GLY A 126 -4.39 7.05 19.04
CA GLY A 126 -4.88 8.12 19.89
C GLY A 126 -5.42 7.56 21.21
N GLN A 127 -6.73 7.70 21.45
CA GLN A 127 -7.43 7.15 22.62
C GLN A 127 -8.19 5.85 22.31
N GLY A 128 -8.30 5.46 21.04
CA GLY A 128 -9.05 4.28 20.61
C GLY A 128 -8.21 3.02 20.64
N ARG A 129 -8.76 1.93 21.19
CA ARG A 129 -8.14 0.59 21.13
C ARG A 129 -8.72 -0.21 19.99
N PHE A 130 -7.89 -0.98 19.31
CA PHE A 130 -8.31 -1.89 18.26
C PHE A 130 -7.52 -3.19 18.31
N GLY A 131 -8.15 -4.27 17.87
CA GLY A 131 -7.51 -5.54 17.61
C GLY A 131 -7.04 -5.61 16.17
N LEU A 132 -5.89 -6.24 15.94
CA LEU A 132 -5.48 -6.74 14.64
C LEU A 132 -5.21 -8.23 14.77
N ARG A 133 -5.70 -9.02 13.84
CA ARG A 133 -5.29 -10.41 13.65
C ARG A 133 -4.95 -10.63 12.19
N VAL A 134 -3.86 -11.33 11.95
CA VAL A 134 -3.44 -11.74 10.60
C VAL A 134 -3.56 -13.26 10.51
N GLU A 135 -4.25 -13.75 9.49
CA GLU A 135 -4.46 -15.18 9.24
C GLU A 135 -4.11 -15.53 7.80
N SER A 136 -3.73 -16.79 7.57
CA SER A 136 -3.64 -17.33 6.20
C SER A 136 -4.97 -18.00 5.90
N GLY A 137 -5.70 -17.46 4.93
CA GLY A 137 -6.94 -18.02 4.40
C GLY A 137 -6.72 -18.77 3.08
N VAL A 138 -7.76 -19.47 2.63
CA VAL A 138 -7.76 -20.18 1.33
C VAL A 138 -7.57 -19.22 0.16
N LYS A 139 -8.10 -18.00 0.31
CA LYS A 139 -8.05 -16.99 -0.75
C LYS A 139 -6.77 -16.17 -0.70
N GLY A 140 -6.10 -16.09 0.45
CA GLY A 140 -4.89 -15.29 0.68
C GLY A 140 -4.73 -14.87 2.12
N MET A 141 -4.04 -13.76 2.37
CA MET A 141 -3.81 -13.24 3.72
C MET A 141 -5.01 -12.45 4.21
N GLU A 142 -5.55 -12.84 5.36
CA GLU A 142 -6.70 -12.18 5.98
C GLU A 142 -6.22 -11.25 7.11
N TYR A 143 -6.61 -9.98 7.05
CA TYR A 143 -6.34 -8.98 8.07
C TYR A 143 -7.67 -8.61 8.72
N ALA A 144 -7.90 -9.14 9.91
CA ALA A 144 -9.07 -8.83 10.72
C ALA A 144 -8.75 -7.68 11.67
N ILE A 145 -9.45 -6.57 11.50
CA ILE A 145 -9.34 -5.37 12.32
C ILE A 145 -10.60 -5.29 13.17
N THR A 146 -10.44 -5.32 14.48
CA THR A 146 -11.56 -5.24 15.43
C THR A 146 -11.53 -3.88 16.10
N TYR A 147 -12.62 -3.12 15.98
CA TYR A 147 -12.78 -1.86 16.70
C TYR A 147 -14.20 -1.81 17.28
N GLY A 148 -14.28 -1.54 18.59
CA GLY A 148 -15.53 -1.71 19.33
C GLY A 148 -16.01 -3.16 19.31
N GLN A 149 -17.23 -3.41 18.83
CA GLN A 149 -17.82 -4.75 18.69
C GLN A 149 -17.85 -5.26 17.24
N GLN A 150 -17.19 -4.55 16.31
CA GLN A 150 -17.19 -4.88 14.89
C GLN A 150 -15.82 -5.37 14.47
N THR A 151 -15.81 -6.41 13.63
CA THR A 151 -14.61 -6.93 12.96
C THR A 151 -14.76 -6.71 11.47
N TYR A 152 -13.72 -6.11 10.88
CA TYR A 152 -13.60 -5.85 9.47
C TYR A 152 -12.45 -6.67 8.91
N THR A 153 -12.66 -7.36 7.81
CA THR A 153 -11.66 -8.27 7.25
C THR A 153 -11.24 -7.81 5.87
N TYR A 154 -9.94 -7.72 5.62
CA TYR A 154 -9.37 -7.57 4.29
C TYR A 154 -8.70 -8.86 3.86
N VAL A 155 -8.87 -9.25 2.60
CA VAL A 155 -8.21 -10.43 2.03
C VAL A 155 -7.24 -9.98 0.94
N LEU A 156 -5.95 -10.18 1.16
CA LEU A 156 -4.87 -9.75 0.26
C LEU A 156 -4.27 -10.94 -0.50
N GLY A 157 -4.29 -10.83 -1.84
CA GLY A 157 -3.76 -11.78 -2.83
C GLY A 157 -4.24 -13.21 -2.63
N PRO A 158 -3.55 -14.16 -3.27
CA PRO A 158 -2.91 -15.30 -2.63
C PRO A 158 -1.41 -15.01 -2.46
N PHE A 159 -0.94 -14.82 -1.22
CA PHE A 159 0.46 -14.49 -0.92
C PHE A 159 1.09 -15.40 0.12
N ASP A 160 2.42 -15.46 0.16
CA ASP A 160 3.17 -16.15 1.21
C ASP A 160 3.06 -15.37 2.53
N ALA A 161 2.47 -16.02 3.53
CA ALA A 161 2.25 -15.47 4.87
C ALA A 161 3.55 -15.09 5.60
N THR A 162 4.70 -15.61 5.19
CA THR A 162 6.00 -15.26 5.78
C THR A 162 6.55 -13.92 5.28
N LYS A 163 5.92 -13.34 4.27
CA LYS A 163 6.34 -12.09 3.61
C LYS A 163 5.33 -10.97 3.77
N THR A 164 4.58 -10.93 4.88
CA THR A 164 3.75 -9.76 5.21
C THR A 164 4.39 -8.90 6.29
N SER A 165 4.21 -7.58 6.18
CA SER A 165 4.46 -6.66 7.28
C SER A 165 3.47 -5.51 7.30
N VAL A 166 3.03 -5.11 8.50
CA VAL A 166 2.32 -3.84 8.68
C VAL A 166 3.37 -2.76 8.84
N LYS A 167 3.47 -1.83 7.89
CA LYS A 167 4.47 -0.75 7.88
C LYS A 167 4.05 0.43 8.73
N ALA A 168 2.79 0.79 8.64
CA ALA A 168 2.24 1.91 9.35
C ALA A 168 0.78 1.66 9.70
N VAL A 169 0.40 2.19 10.86
CA VAL A 169 -0.99 2.39 11.23
C VAL A 169 -1.17 3.85 11.59
N ALA A 170 -2.11 4.49 10.93
CA ALA A 170 -2.42 5.91 11.09
C ALA A 170 -3.89 6.16 10.75
N ASP A 171 -4.48 7.23 11.26
CA ASP A 171 -5.77 7.74 10.78
C ASP A 171 -5.46 8.56 9.51
N LEU A 172 -5.62 8.00 8.31
CA LEU A 172 -5.21 8.65 7.05
C LEU A 172 -6.37 9.39 6.39
N ASP A 173 -7.60 8.95 6.57
CA ASP A 173 -8.79 9.61 6.03
C ASP A 173 -9.46 10.60 7.01
N GLY A 174 -9.06 10.61 8.28
CA GLY A 174 -9.49 11.58 9.28
C GLY A 174 -10.73 11.18 10.07
N ASP A 175 -11.19 9.94 9.99
CA ASP A 175 -12.37 9.43 10.68
C ASP A 175 -12.11 8.95 12.12
N ALA A 176 -10.86 9.08 12.58
CA ALA A 176 -10.37 8.62 13.88
C ALA A 176 -10.33 7.09 14.07
N ARG A 177 -10.32 6.32 12.98
CA ARG A 177 -10.08 4.87 12.97
C ARG A 177 -8.70 4.56 12.37
N PRO A 178 -8.16 3.35 12.64
CA PRO A 178 -6.86 2.96 12.10
C PRO A 178 -6.96 2.56 10.63
N ASP A 179 -6.16 3.21 9.79
CA ASP A 179 -5.85 2.80 8.42
C ASP A 179 -4.44 2.20 8.37
N PHE A 180 -4.21 1.31 7.40
CA PHE A 180 -3.02 0.46 7.38
C PHE A 180 -2.28 0.59 6.07
N LEU A 181 -0.95 0.74 6.15
CA LEU A 181 -0.05 0.41 5.05
C LEU A 181 0.54 -0.97 5.32
N ILE A 182 0.25 -1.91 4.42
CA ILE A 182 0.65 -3.31 4.53
C ILE A 182 1.49 -3.68 3.34
N ASP A 183 2.71 -4.15 3.58
CA ASP A 183 3.49 -4.82 2.55
C ASP A 183 3.13 -6.29 2.56
N VAL A 184 2.86 -6.85 1.38
CA VAL A 184 2.62 -8.27 1.22
C VAL A 184 3.45 -8.80 0.06
N GLY A 185 4.22 -9.84 0.32
CA GLY A 185 5.26 -10.29 -0.58
C GLY A 185 6.45 -9.33 -0.59
N ASP A 186 7.28 -9.46 -1.63
CA ASP A 186 8.42 -8.56 -1.86
C ASP A 186 8.04 -7.39 -2.79
N ASP A 187 6.83 -7.40 -3.36
CA ASP A 187 6.51 -6.59 -4.54
C ASP A 187 5.32 -5.63 -4.35
N ALA A 188 4.52 -5.72 -3.28
CA ALA A 188 3.29 -4.94 -3.20
C ALA A 188 3.02 -4.32 -1.83
N THR A 189 2.65 -3.04 -1.85
CA THR A 189 2.11 -2.32 -0.69
C THR A 189 0.62 -2.04 -0.88
N TYR A 190 -0.13 -2.15 0.20
CA TYR A 190 -1.57 -2.06 0.25
C TYR A 190 -1.98 -0.98 1.25
N LEU A 191 -2.84 -0.05 0.84
CA LEU A 191 -3.52 0.88 1.73
C LEU A 191 -4.90 0.32 2.04
N LEU A 192 -5.17 0.08 3.32
CA LEU A 192 -6.47 -0.40 3.81
C LEU A 192 -7.12 0.71 4.61
N LEU A 193 -8.21 1.28 4.06
CA LEU A 193 -8.99 2.33 4.72
C LEU A 193 -10.14 1.74 5.50
N SER A 194 -10.05 1.82 6.83
CA SER A 194 -11.03 1.19 7.72
C SER A 194 -12.46 1.69 7.52
N THR A 195 -12.65 2.93 7.05
CA THR A 195 -13.95 3.48 6.65
C THR A 195 -14.61 2.74 5.49
N LYS A 196 -13.81 2.18 4.58
CA LYS A 196 -14.27 1.41 3.42
C LYS A 196 -14.47 -0.06 3.74
N ALA A 197 -14.08 -0.47 4.94
CA ALA A 197 -14.19 -1.84 5.38
C ALA A 197 -15.65 -2.23 5.69
N ARG A 198 -16.06 -3.37 5.16
CA ARG A 198 -17.31 -4.08 5.43
C ARG A 198 -17.02 -5.35 6.24
N PRO A 199 -17.82 -5.67 7.26
CA PRO A 199 -17.66 -6.93 7.98
C PRO A 199 -17.69 -8.14 7.02
N GLY A 200 -16.69 -9.00 7.12
CA GLY A 200 -16.69 -10.33 6.51
C GLY A 200 -16.14 -10.49 5.08
N ALA A 201 -15.83 -9.42 4.33
CA ALA A 201 -15.11 -9.54 3.05
C ALA A 201 -14.80 -8.17 2.42
N ASN A 202 -13.61 -7.62 2.66
CA ASN A 202 -13.05 -6.55 1.86
C ASN A 202 -11.92 -7.08 0.99
N LEU A 203 -11.90 -6.60 -0.24
CA LEU A 203 -10.69 -6.58 -1.04
C LEU A 203 -9.86 -5.37 -0.60
N PRO A 204 -8.54 -5.41 -0.81
CA PRO A 204 -7.71 -4.26 -0.53
C PRO A 204 -8.22 -2.99 -1.20
N THR A 205 -8.01 -1.86 -0.52
CA THR A 205 -8.26 -0.53 -1.08
C THR A 205 -7.04 0.00 -1.83
N ALA A 206 -6.06 -0.85 -2.12
CA ALA A 206 -4.99 -0.57 -3.06
C ALA A 206 -4.36 -1.83 -3.61
N GLU A 207 -4.03 -1.87 -4.89
CA GLU A 207 -3.28 -2.99 -5.46
C GLU A 207 -2.16 -2.45 -6.33
N LEU A 208 -0.94 -2.96 -6.14
CA LEU A 208 0.14 -2.78 -7.11
C LEU A 208 -0.03 -3.85 -8.19
N TRP A 209 -0.25 -3.42 -9.43
CA TRP A 209 -0.22 -4.33 -10.57
C TRP A 209 1.24 -4.63 -10.94
N ALA A 210 1.86 -5.56 -10.22
CA ALA A 210 3.09 -6.17 -10.71
C ALA A 210 2.72 -7.17 -11.82
N LYS A 211 3.17 -6.90 -13.05
CA LYS A 211 2.96 -7.84 -14.15
C LYS A 211 3.80 -9.09 -13.89
N GLY A 212 3.12 -10.23 -13.72
CA GLY A 212 3.75 -11.54 -13.66
C GLY A 212 4.65 -11.81 -14.86
N CYS A 213 5.72 -12.56 -14.58
CA CYS A 213 6.80 -12.99 -15.46
C CYS A 213 6.34 -13.63 -16.78
#